data_AF-A0A820ZGL0-F1
#
_entry.id   AF-A0A820ZGL0-F1
#
_cell.length_a   1.000
_cell.length_b   1.000
_cell.length_c   1.000
_cell.angle_alpha   90.00
_cell.angle_beta   90.00
_cell.angle_gamma   90.00
#
_symmetry.space_group_name_H-M   'P 1'
#
loop_
_entity.id
_entity.type
_entity.pdbx_description
1 polymer ?
#
loop_
_entity_poly.entity_id
_entity_poly.type
_entity_poly.pdbx_seq_one_letter_code
_entity_poly.pdbx_strand_id
1 'polypeptide(L)' 'SSINDDTRLQYLKDGLKPSLRFDVLLKNPSSPEEFLEYAQKVEQLKSLENRQSINASQINQQQQQ' A
#
# COMPACT_ATOMS: atom_id res chain seq x y z
N SER A 1 17.47 -23.70 8.93
CA SER A 1 17.05 -23.74 7.51
C SER A 1 16.51 -22.37 7.14
N SER A 2 17.08 -21.71 6.13
CA SER A 2 16.52 -20.48 5.58
C SER A 2 15.14 -20.80 5.00
N ILE A 3 14.13 -19.96 5.26
CA ILE A 3 12.91 -19.98 4.45
C ILE A 3 13.30 -19.68 3.00
N ASN A 4 12.70 -20.37 2.03
CA ASN A 4 12.90 -20.06 0.61
C ASN A 4 12.07 -18.84 0.20
N ASP A 5 12.53 -18.13 -0.83
CA ASP A 5 11.93 -16.85 -1.23
C ASP A 5 10.48 -17.00 -1.69
N ASP A 6 10.09 -18.13 -2.26
CA ASP A 6 8.70 -18.44 -2.61
C ASP A 6 7.79 -18.46 -1.38
N THR A 7 8.23 -19.14 -0.30
CA THR A 7 7.47 -19.18 0.95
C THR A 7 7.41 -17.80 1.58
N ARG A 8 8.51 -17.05 1.56
CA ARG A 8 8.55 -15.68 2.08
C ARG A 8 7.62 -14.75 1.31
N LEU A 9 7.60 -14.85 -0.01
CA LEU A 9 6.72 -14.07 -0.88
C LEU A 9 5.26 -14.44 -0.63
N GLN A 10 4.93 -15.71 -0.44
CA GLN A 10 3.58 -16.15 -0.10
C GLN A 10 3.13 -15.56 1.25
N TYR A 11 3.97 -15.63 2.29
CA TYR A 11 3.68 -15.01 3.59
C TYR A 11 3.44 -13.50 3.48
N LEU A 12 4.24 -12.80 2.68
CA LEU A 12 4.08 -11.36 2.45
C LEU A 12 2.75 -11.04 1.74
N LYS A 13 2.37 -11.84 0.73
CA LYS A 13 1.09 -11.72 0.02
C LYS A 13 -0.11 -11.94 0.94
N ASP A 14 -0.01 -12.89 1.87
CA ASP A 14 -1.09 -13.23 2.80
C ASP A 14 -1.24 -12.20 3.93
N GLY A 15 -0.13 -11.60 4.38
CA GLY A 15 -0.12 -10.55 5.40
C GLY A 15 -0.52 -9.16 4.92
N LEU A 16 -0.81 -8.99 3.62
CA LEU A 16 -1.04 -7.68 3.03
C LEU A 16 -2.42 -7.12 3.39
N LYS A 17 -2.45 -5.85 3.83
CA LYS A 17 -3.70 -5.12 4.14
C LYS A 17 -4.63 -5.13 2.90
N PRO A 18 -5.95 -5.36 3.05
CA PRO A 18 -6.87 -5.39 1.91
C PRO A 18 -6.83 -4.14 1.03
N SER A 19 -6.62 -2.97 1.63
CA SER A 19 -6.52 -1.68 0.93
C SER A 19 -5.31 -1.55 0.01
N LEU A 20 -4.27 -2.36 0.21
CA LEU A 20 -3.05 -2.39 -0.60
C LEU A 20 -3.02 -3.61 -1.54
N ARG A 21 -3.84 -4.63 -1.26
CA ARG A 21 -3.77 -5.95 -1.88
C ARG A 21 -3.93 -5.91 -3.40
N PHE A 22 -4.93 -5.20 -3.90
CA PHE A 22 -5.18 -5.13 -5.34
C PHE A 22 -4.01 -4.47 -6.08
N ASP A 23 -3.59 -3.28 -5.65
CA ASP A 23 -2.56 -2.49 -6.31
C ASP A 23 -1.19 -3.18 -6.32
N VAL A 24 -0.83 -3.84 -5.22
CA VAL A 24 0.46 -4.54 -5.08
C VAL A 24 0.47 -5.87 -5.86
N LEU A 25 -0.63 -6.65 -5.82
CA LEU A 25 -0.69 -7.92 -6.54
C LEU A 25 -0.85 -7.74 -8.06
N LEU A 26 -1.46 -6.64 -8.51
CA LEU A 26 -1.56 -6.31 -9.94
C LEU A 26 -0.19 -6.19 -10.61
N LYS A 27 0.83 -5.77 -9.86
CA LYS A 27 2.21 -5.70 -10.36
C LYS A 27 2.88 -7.06 -10.54
N ASN A 28 2.28 -8.13 -10.01
CA ASN A 28 2.77 -9.49 -10.06
C ASN A 28 4.27 -9.63 -9.68
N PRO A 29 4.66 -9.22 -8.45
CA PRO A 29 6.05 -9.27 -8.03
C PRO A 29 6.57 -10.70 -7.98
N SER A 30 7.81 -10.87 -8.42
CA SER A 30 8.52 -12.15 -8.58
C SER A 30 9.47 -12.48 -7.43
N SER A 31 9.79 -11.49 -6.59
CA SER A 31 10.65 -11.66 -5.41
C SER A 31 10.08 -10.94 -4.17
N PRO A 32 10.48 -11.36 -2.96
CA PRO A 32 10.12 -10.66 -1.72
C PRO A 32 10.53 -9.19 -1.72
N GLU A 33 11.70 -8.85 -2.27
CA GLU A 33 12.23 -7.49 -2.31
C GLU A 33 11.40 -6.60 -3.24
N GLU A 34 11.06 -7.11 -4.43
CA GLU A 34 10.19 -6.41 -5.38
C GLU A 34 8.80 -6.17 -4.76
N PHE A 35 8.24 -7.18 -4.10
CA PHE A 35 6.96 -7.06 -3.40
C PHE A 35 6.99 -5.94 -2.34
N LEU A 36 8.04 -5.89 -1.51
CA LEU A 36 8.16 -4.92 -0.43
C LEU A 36 8.33 -3.50 -0.96
N GLU A 37 9.14 -3.31 -2.01
CA GLU A 37 9.34 -1.99 -2.64
C GLU A 37 8.01 -1.44 -3.19
N TYR A 38 7.25 -2.26 -3.90
CA TYR A 38 5.95 -1.85 -4.43
C TYR A 38 4.92 -1.60 -3.32
N ALA A 39 4.85 -2.47 -2.31
CA ALA A 39 3.95 -2.29 -1.18
C ALA A 39 4.20 -0.96 -0.46
N GLN A 40 5.48 -0.62 -0.24
CA GLN A 40 5.87 0.65 0.37
C GLN A 40 5.47 1.85 -0.50
N LYS A 41 5.68 1.78 -1.81
CA LYS A 41 5.31 2.85 -2.74
C LYS A 41 3.80 3.09 -2.77
N VAL A 42 2.99 2.03 -2.80
CA VAL A 42 1.52 2.14 -2.78
C VAL A 42 1.05 2.73 -1.45
N GLU A 43 1.63 2.29 -0.32
CA GLU A 43 1.28 2.82 0.99
C GLU A 43 1.58 4.34 1.09
N GLN A 44 2.73 4.78 0.57
CA GLN A 44 3.07 6.20 0.50
C GLN A 44 2.07 6.99 -0.33
N LEU A 45 1.71 6.52 -1.53
CA LEU A 45 0.74 7.20 -2.40
C LEU A 45 -0.61 7.36 -1.72
N LYS A 46 -1.16 6.29 -1.14
CA LYS A 46 -2.45 6.36 -0.42
C LYS A 46 -2.39 7.26 0.82
N SER A 47 -1.24 7.32 1.50
CA SER A 47 -1.05 8.24 2.63
C SER A 47 -1.12 9.71 2.20
N LEU A 48 -0.65 10.04 0.99
CA LEU A 48 -0.71 11.38 0.42
C LEU A 48 -2.15 11.73 -0.01
N GLU A 49 -2.85 10.79 -0.66
CA GLU A 49 -4.27 10.96 -1.01
C GLU A 49 -5.09 11.29 0.24
N ASN A 50 -4.94 10.51 1.32
CA ASN A 50 -5.63 10.76 2.57
C ASN A 50 -5.36 12.16 3.14
N ARG A 51 -4.11 12.65 3.06
CA ARG A 51 -3.78 14.02 3.51
C ARG A 51 -4.44 15.09 2.65
N GLN A 52 -4.47 14.91 1.33
CA GLN A 52 -5.14 15.85 0.42
C GLN A 52 -6.65 15.85 0.63
N SER A 53 -7.27 14.68 0.84
CA SER A 53 -8.70 14.57 1.14
C SER A 53 -9.07 15.29 2.45
N ILE A 54 -8.25 15.16 3.50
CA ILE A 54 -8.47 15.85 4.77
C ILE A 54 -8.37 17.36 4.60
N ASN A 55 -7.35 17.85 3.89
CA ASN A 55 -7.18 19.28 3.65
C ASN A 55 -8.34 19.87 2.83
N ALA A 56 -8.80 19.19 1.77
CA ALA A 56 -9.96 19.63 0.99
C ALA A 56 -11.25 19.66 1.83
N SER A 57 -11.42 18.69 2.72
CA SER A 57 -12.58 18.60 3.61
C SER A 57 -12.60 19.72 4.67
N GLN A 58 -11.43 20.14 5.15
CA GLN A 58 -11.31 21.24 6.11
C GLN A 58 -11.55 22.62 5.46
N ILE A 59 -11.07 22.82 4.23
CA ILE A 59 -11.29 24.07 3.48
C ILE A 59 -12.79 24.29 3.19
N ASN A 60 -13.51 23.23 2.81
CA ASN A 60 -14.94 23.33 2.52
C ASN A 60 -15.82 23.55 3.77
N GLN A 61 -15.36 23.18 4.97
CA GLN A 61 -16.09 23.42 6.22
C GLN A 61 -15.91 24.85 6.76
N GLN A 62 -14.84 25.55 6.41
CA GLN A 62 -14.62 26.95 6.80
C GLN A 62 -15.37 27.96 5.92
N GLN A 63 -15.78 27.60 4.71
CA GLN A 63 -16.55 28.49 3.82
C GLN A 63 -18.07 28.44 4.03
N GLN A 64 -18.56 27.60 4.96
CA GLN A 64 -19.99 27.50 5.31
C GLN A 64 -20.33 28.10 6.68
N GLN A 65 -19.42 28.88 7.28
CA GLN A 65 -19.66 29.69 8.49
C GLN A 65 -19.63 31.17 8.13
#